data_AF-A0A938DAB7-F1
#
_entry.id   AF-A0A938DAB7-F1
#
_cell.length_a   1.000
_cell.length_b   1.000
_cell.length_c   1.000
_cell.angle_alpha   90.00
_cell.angle_beta   90.00
_cell.angle_gamma   90.00
#
_symmetry.space_group_name_H-M   'P 1'
#
loop_
_entity.id
_entity.type
_entity.pdbx_description
1 polymer ?
#
loop_
_entity_poly.entity_id
_entity_poly.type
_entity_poly.pdbx_seq_one_letter_code
_entity_poly.pdbx_strand_id
1 'polypeptide(L)'
;MKTPRNARRLAISTAIGLGLALIVVGLSQAVTGRDAQRLPDEIATITPGPGDTVLRQSQISVDFFDPYEAVLIVDGFELPVTRLDDITAGPGVPKPGSQIDLPPTAIYDAGNFTISFTPQEGAAVEELKQGLHKATVIYWKIDESRNESKFFSWEFTSN
;
A
#
# COMPACT_ATOMS: atom_id res chain seq x y z
N MET A 1 66.86 -9.66 0.78
CA MET A 1 65.75 -10.18 -0.04
C MET A 1 64.64 -10.70 0.89
N LYS A 2 63.50 -10.01 1.01
CA LYS A 2 62.40 -10.38 1.94
C LYS A 2 61.06 -10.52 1.17
N THR A 3 60.62 -11.77 1.05
CA THR A 3 59.24 -12.31 1.09
C THR A 3 58.19 -11.86 0.03
N PRO A 4 57.99 -12.60 -1.09
CA PRO A 4 56.91 -12.32 -2.08
C PRO A 4 55.50 -12.76 -1.63
N ARG A 5 55.39 -13.47 -0.51
CA ARG A 5 54.13 -14.11 -0.05
C ARG A 5 53.14 -13.13 0.60
N ASN A 6 53.62 -12.00 1.13
CA ASN A 6 52.77 -11.00 1.79
C ASN A 6 52.07 -10.09 0.78
N ALA A 7 52.72 -9.75 -0.33
CA ALA A 7 52.13 -8.94 -1.41
C ALA A 7 50.94 -9.65 -2.06
N ARG A 8 51.04 -10.97 -2.27
CA ARG A 8 49.94 -11.79 -2.80
C ARG A 8 48.74 -11.85 -1.85
N ARG A 9 48.98 -11.94 -0.54
CA ARG A 9 47.92 -11.90 0.50
C ARG A 9 47.25 -10.54 0.56
N LEU A 10 48.03 -9.46 0.48
CA LEU A 10 47.52 -8.09 0.47
C LEU A 10 46.61 -7.86 -0.74
N ALA A 11 47.06 -8.23 -1.94
CA ALA A 11 46.27 -8.11 -3.16
C ALA A 11 44.93 -8.86 -3.09
N ILE A 12 44.94 -10.10 -2.57
CA ILE A 12 43.70 -10.89 -2.39
C ILE A 12 42.76 -10.21 -1.38
N SER A 13 43.28 -9.74 -0.24
CA SER A 13 42.44 -9.04 0.75
C SER A 13 41.88 -7.72 0.25
N THR A 14 42.65 -6.97 -0.54
CA THR A 14 42.18 -5.72 -1.18
C THR A 14 41.09 -6.01 -2.21
N ALA A 15 41.25 -7.04 -3.03
CA ALA A 15 40.23 -7.43 -4.02
C ALA A 15 38.92 -7.86 -3.35
N ILE A 16 38.99 -8.66 -2.28
CA ILE A 16 37.80 -9.07 -1.50
C ILE A 16 37.15 -7.86 -0.82
N GLY A 17 37.95 -7.00 -0.18
CA GLY A 17 37.45 -5.79 0.48
C GLY A 17 36.76 -4.84 -0.49
N LEU A 18 37.35 -4.64 -1.67
CA LEU A 18 36.76 -3.82 -2.73
C LEU A 18 35.46 -4.45 -3.27
N GLY A 19 35.44 -5.77 -3.46
CA GLY A 19 34.24 -6.49 -3.88
C GLY A 19 33.09 -6.35 -2.89
N LEU A 20 33.36 -6.54 -1.59
CA LEU A 20 32.36 -6.35 -0.54
C LEU A 20 31.87 -4.91 -0.46
N ALA A 21 32.78 -3.92 -0.57
CA ALA A 21 32.40 -2.52 -0.60
C ALA A 21 31.48 -2.19 -1.78
N LEU A 22 31.76 -2.74 -2.98
CA LEU A 22 30.92 -2.55 -4.16
C LEU A 22 29.55 -3.20 -4.01
N ILE A 23 29.44 -4.35 -3.34
CA ILE A 23 28.14 -4.97 -3.03
C ILE A 23 27.33 -4.08 -2.09
N VAL A 24 27.95 -3.55 -1.02
CA VAL A 24 27.26 -2.65 -0.08
C VAL A 24 26.77 -1.38 -0.77
N VAL A 25 27.61 -0.76 -1.62
CA VAL A 25 27.22 0.42 -2.41
C VAL A 25 26.08 0.08 -3.37
N GLY A 26 26.15 -1.06 -4.07
CA GLY A 26 25.11 -1.50 -4.99
C GLY A 26 23.76 -1.70 -4.29
N LEU A 27 23.75 -2.35 -3.13
CA LEU A 27 22.53 -2.55 -2.34
C LEU A 27 21.99 -1.25 -1.74
N SER A 28 22.86 -0.29 -1.37
CA SER A 28 22.43 1.02 -0.84
C SER A 28 21.75 1.92 -1.87
N GLN A 29 21.96 1.66 -3.16
CA GLN A 29 21.36 2.41 -4.28
C GLN A 29 20.07 1.75 -4.80
N ALA A 30 19.61 0.66 -4.16
CA ALA A 30 18.40 -0.02 -4.57
C ALA A 30 17.18 0.86 -4.29
N VAL A 31 16.52 1.32 -5.35
CA VAL A 31 15.23 2.00 -5.28
C VAL A 31 14.17 0.95 -4.96
N THR A 32 13.44 1.12 -3.87
CA THR A 32 12.34 0.20 -3.53
C THR A 32 11.11 0.48 -4.40
N GLY A 33 10.22 -0.49 -4.55
CA GLY A 33 8.96 -0.28 -5.27
C GLY A 33 8.15 0.90 -4.71
N ARG A 34 8.25 1.18 -3.41
CA ARG A 34 7.61 2.33 -2.73
C ARG A 34 8.22 3.67 -3.15
N ASP A 35 9.55 3.74 -3.27
CA ASP A 35 10.25 4.97 -3.68
C ASP A 35 9.85 5.39 -5.10
N ALA A 36 9.62 4.41 -5.98
CA ALA A 36 9.12 4.66 -7.33
C ALA A 36 7.71 5.26 -7.34
N GLN A 37 6.89 4.94 -6.33
CA GLN A 37 5.50 5.40 -6.21
C GLN A 37 5.36 6.74 -5.46
N ARG A 38 6.44 7.24 -4.84
CA ARG A 38 6.46 8.49 -4.04
C ARG A 38 5.37 8.51 -2.96
N LEU A 39 5.17 7.36 -2.30
CA LEU A 39 4.20 7.25 -1.21
C LEU A 39 4.65 8.08 0.01
N PRO A 40 3.71 8.75 0.72
CA PRO A 40 3.98 9.36 2.01
C PRO A 40 4.49 8.34 3.03
N ASP A 41 5.20 8.81 4.05
CA ASP A 41 5.80 7.97 5.08
C ASP A 41 4.74 7.17 5.87
N GLU A 42 3.52 7.68 5.97
CA GLU A 42 2.41 7.04 6.70
C GLU A 42 1.77 5.87 5.94
N ILE A 43 1.85 5.88 4.62
CA ILE A 43 1.25 4.86 3.75
C ILE A 43 2.27 3.75 3.52
N ALA A 44 1.92 2.54 3.93
CA ALA A 44 2.73 1.34 3.72
C ALA A 44 2.72 0.91 2.26
N THR A 45 1.52 0.67 1.72
CA THR A 45 1.33 0.16 0.36
C THR A 45 0.01 0.67 -0.20
N ILE A 46 -0.04 0.82 -1.51
CA ILE A 46 -1.30 1.00 -2.25
C ILE A 46 -1.42 -0.06 -3.33
N THR A 47 -2.64 -0.52 -3.58
CA THR A 47 -2.97 -1.39 -4.70
C THR A 47 -4.29 -0.91 -5.30
N PRO A 48 -4.39 -0.70 -6.62
CA PRO A 48 -3.30 -0.64 -7.58
C PRO A 48 -2.34 0.53 -7.33
N GLY A 49 -1.09 0.38 -7.78
CA GLY A 49 -0.09 1.43 -7.75
C GLY A 49 -0.28 2.48 -8.86
N PRO A 50 0.47 3.60 -8.81
CA PRO A 50 0.42 4.63 -9.82
C PRO A 50 0.85 4.11 -11.19
N GLY A 51 0.01 4.28 -12.21
CA GLY A 51 0.27 3.82 -13.57
C GLY A 51 -0.05 2.34 -13.84
N ASP A 52 -0.54 1.60 -12.83
CA ASP A 52 -0.94 0.21 -13.01
C ASP A 52 -2.19 0.09 -13.90
N THR A 53 -2.34 -1.07 -14.53
CA THR A 53 -3.53 -1.44 -15.29
C THR A 53 -4.30 -2.55 -14.58
N VAL A 54 -5.60 -2.34 -14.37
CA VAL A 54 -6.47 -3.22 -13.60
C VAL A 54 -7.72 -3.63 -14.37
N LEU A 55 -8.49 -4.55 -13.78
CA LEU A 55 -9.79 -4.97 -14.28
C LEU A 55 -10.91 -4.13 -13.65
N ARG A 56 -12.10 -4.18 -14.26
CA ARG A 56 -13.30 -3.44 -13.84
C ARG A 56 -13.75 -3.68 -12.40
N GLN A 57 -13.40 -4.83 -11.84
CA GLN A 57 -13.78 -5.30 -10.50
C GLN A 57 -12.54 -5.52 -9.62
N SER A 58 -11.42 -4.88 -9.97
CA SER A 58 -10.22 -4.94 -9.14
C SER A 58 -10.42 -4.15 -7.86
N GLN A 59 -9.90 -4.72 -6.76
CA GLN A 59 -9.92 -4.07 -5.46
C GLN A 59 -8.91 -2.92 -5.41
N ILE A 60 -9.31 -1.83 -4.77
CA ILE A 60 -8.47 -0.70 -4.42
C ILE A 60 -8.22 -0.77 -2.91
N SER A 61 -6.97 -0.82 -2.47
CA SER A 61 -6.59 -0.85 -1.06
C SER A 61 -5.44 0.11 -0.76
N VAL A 62 -5.44 0.60 0.48
CA VAL A 62 -4.38 1.41 1.07
C VAL A 62 -4.08 0.85 2.46
N ASP A 63 -2.83 0.48 2.67
CA ASP A 63 -2.31 0.00 3.94
C ASP A 63 -1.52 1.12 4.64
N PHE A 64 -1.68 1.24 5.95
CA PHE A 64 -0.95 2.21 6.77
C PHE A 64 0.01 1.51 7.74
N PHE A 65 1.07 2.21 8.17
CA PHE A 65 1.98 1.69 9.21
C PHE A 65 1.44 1.81 10.63
N ASP A 66 0.65 2.86 10.87
CA ASP A 66 0.08 3.22 12.17
C ASP A 66 -1.46 3.23 12.06
N PRO A 67 -2.19 3.21 13.17
CA PRO A 67 -3.64 3.34 13.16
C PRO A 67 -4.07 4.75 12.70
N TYR A 68 -4.66 4.83 11.52
CA TYR A 68 -5.31 6.03 10.99
C TYR A 68 -6.80 5.79 10.77
N GLU A 69 -7.60 6.85 10.79
CA GLU A 69 -8.87 6.84 10.11
C GLU A 69 -8.65 7.25 8.65
N ALA A 70 -9.42 6.64 7.74
CA ALA A 70 -9.27 6.89 6.32
C ALA A 70 -10.62 6.89 5.60
N VAL A 71 -10.68 7.69 4.55
CA VAL A 71 -11.77 7.73 3.58
C VAL A 71 -11.19 7.60 2.19
N LEU A 72 -11.78 6.74 1.37
CA LEU A 72 -11.37 6.54 0.00
C LEU A 72 -12.30 7.29 -0.95
N ILE A 73 -11.71 8.03 -1.88
CA ILE A 73 -12.40 8.74 -2.95
C ILE A 73 -11.96 8.12 -4.27
N VAL A 74 -12.90 7.70 -5.10
CA VAL A 74 -12.63 7.12 -6.42
C VAL A 74 -13.38 7.94 -7.46
N ASP A 75 -12.67 8.49 -8.44
CA ASP A 75 -13.20 9.36 -9.50
C ASP A 75 -14.03 10.56 -9.00
N GLY A 76 -13.69 11.05 -7.80
CA GLY A 76 -14.40 12.14 -7.13
C GLY A 76 -15.59 11.72 -6.28
N PHE A 77 -15.94 10.43 -6.25
CA PHE A 77 -16.96 9.89 -5.35
C PHE A 77 -16.34 9.46 -4.02
N GLU A 78 -16.76 10.13 -2.93
CA GLU A 78 -16.40 9.72 -1.58
C GLU A 78 -17.15 8.45 -1.21
N LEU A 79 -16.40 7.38 -0.93
CA LEU A 79 -16.97 6.09 -0.58
C LEU A 79 -17.36 6.10 0.90
N PRO A 80 -18.58 5.68 1.26
CA PRO A 80 -18.93 5.44 2.65
C PRO A 80 -17.96 4.39 3.23
N VAL A 81 -17.61 4.55 4.51
CA VAL A 81 -16.67 3.65 5.18
C VAL A 81 -17.41 2.83 6.23
N THR A 82 -17.28 1.50 6.13
CA THR A 82 -17.75 0.56 7.14
C THR A 82 -16.54 -0.10 7.79
N ARG A 83 -16.53 -0.20 9.13
CA ARG A 83 -15.45 -0.89 9.83
C ARG A 83 -15.70 -2.39 9.84
N LEU A 84 -14.66 -3.18 9.58
CA LEU A 84 -14.74 -4.63 9.62
C LEU A 84 -15.07 -5.15 11.03
N ASP A 85 -14.57 -4.45 12.06
CA ASP A 85 -14.82 -4.76 13.47
C ASP A 85 -16.33 -4.73 13.79
N ASP A 86 -17.07 -3.77 13.23
CA ASP A 86 -18.50 -3.61 13.48
C ASP A 86 -19.32 -4.76 12.88
N ILE A 87 -18.86 -5.31 11.76
CA ILE A 87 -19.51 -6.44 11.06
C ILE A 87 -19.21 -7.76 11.78
N THR A 88 -17.98 -7.92 12.28
CA THR A 88 -17.50 -9.18 12.86
C THR A 88 -17.76 -9.31 14.36
N ALA A 89 -17.92 -8.20 15.09
CA ALA A 89 -18.22 -8.19 16.53
C ALA A 89 -19.71 -7.99 16.87
N GLY A 90 -20.58 -7.80 15.87
CA GLY A 90 -22.02 -7.60 16.05
C GLY A 90 -22.81 -8.87 16.45
N PRO A 91 -24.08 -8.71 16.90
CA PRO A 91 -24.96 -9.84 17.20
C PRO A 91 -25.30 -10.60 15.91
N GLY A 92 -24.68 -11.76 15.72
CA GLY A 92 -24.75 -12.52 14.46
C GLY A 92 -23.40 -12.99 13.93
N VAL A 93 -22.33 -12.90 14.73
CA VAL A 93 -20.96 -13.37 14.43
C VAL A 93 -20.98 -14.58 13.48
N PRO A 94 -20.52 -14.44 12.24
CA PRO A 94 -20.46 -15.52 11.28
C PRO A 94 -19.68 -16.69 11.87
N LYS A 95 -20.19 -17.92 11.72
CA LYS A 95 -19.44 -19.10 12.18
C LYS A 95 -18.11 -19.14 11.42
N PRO A 96 -17.01 -19.61 12.04
CA PRO A 96 -15.76 -19.83 11.32
C PRO A 96 -16.02 -20.67 10.05
N GLY A 97 -15.67 -20.12 8.88
CA GLY A 97 -15.96 -20.74 7.57
C GLY A 97 -17.25 -20.24 6.87
N SER A 98 -18.02 -19.35 7.48
CA SER A 98 -19.12 -18.64 6.80
C SER A 98 -18.60 -17.52 5.90
N GLN A 99 -19.15 -17.43 4.70
CA GLN A 99 -18.91 -16.29 3.80
C GLN A 99 -19.57 -15.04 4.39
N ILE A 100 -18.80 -13.95 4.47
CA ILE A 100 -19.30 -12.65 4.91
C ILE A 100 -19.58 -11.84 3.65
N ASP A 101 -20.83 -11.45 3.46
CA ASP A 101 -21.19 -10.49 2.40
C ASP A 101 -20.77 -9.10 2.86
N LEU A 102 -19.77 -8.53 2.17
CA LEU A 102 -19.27 -7.19 2.47
C LEU A 102 -20.23 -6.13 1.91
N PRO A 103 -20.57 -5.09 2.70
CA PRO A 103 -21.42 -4.02 2.21
C PRO A 103 -20.78 -3.28 1.02
N PRO A 104 -21.59 -2.61 0.17
CA PRO A 104 -21.14 -1.84 -1.00
C PRO A 104 -20.47 -0.51 -0.61
N THR A 105 -19.50 -0.58 0.30
CA THR A 105 -18.80 0.53 0.95
C THR A 105 -17.31 0.22 1.02
N ALA A 106 -16.47 1.22 1.25
CA ALA A 106 -15.08 0.98 1.61
C ALA A 106 -15.02 0.31 2.99
N ILE A 107 -14.25 -0.75 3.11
CA ILE A 107 -14.08 -1.53 4.33
C ILE A 107 -12.77 -1.13 5.00
N TYR A 108 -12.84 -0.65 6.23
CA TYR A 108 -11.67 -0.37 7.06
C TYR A 108 -11.44 -1.52 8.03
N ASP A 109 -10.31 -2.20 7.89
CA ASP A 109 -9.82 -3.22 8.81
C ASP A 109 -8.82 -2.59 9.79
N ALA A 110 -9.24 -2.44 11.04
CA ALA A 110 -8.42 -1.84 12.08
C ALA A 110 -7.35 -2.77 12.63
N GLY A 111 -7.47 -4.08 12.40
CA GLY A 111 -6.45 -5.06 12.76
C GLY A 111 -5.23 -4.98 11.85
N ASN A 112 -5.45 -4.60 10.59
CA ASN A 112 -4.40 -4.50 9.57
C ASN A 112 -4.08 -3.06 9.13
N PHE A 113 -4.82 -2.07 9.64
CA PHE A 113 -4.75 -0.66 9.22
C PHE A 113 -4.89 -0.51 7.70
N THR A 114 -5.90 -1.20 7.15
CA THR A 114 -6.12 -1.25 5.71
C THR A 114 -7.53 -0.73 5.40
N ILE A 115 -7.62 0.26 4.51
CA ILE A 115 -8.88 0.58 3.84
C ILE A 115 -8.91 -0.11 2.49
N SER A 116 -10.00 -0.79 2.16
CA SER A 116 -10.16 -1.46 0.88
C SER A 116 -11.55 -1.26 0.30
N PHE A 117 -11.65 -1.27 -1.02
CA PHE A 117 -12.90 -1.14 -1.74
C PHE A 117 -12.86 -2.00 -2.99
N THR A 118 -13.92 -2.78 -3.18
CA THR A 118 -14.14 -3.53 -4.41
C THR A 118 -15.41 -2.98 -5.05
N PRO A 119 -15.35 -2.54 -6.32
CA PRO A 119 -16.54 -2.16 -7.06
C PRO A 119 -17.56 -3.31 -7.04
N GLN A 120 -18.81 -3.00 -6.73
CA GLN A 120 -19.91 -3.98 -6.73
C GLN A 120 -21.24 -3.27 -6.93
N GLU A 121 -22.28 -4.04 -7.28
CA GLU A 121 -23.62 -3.51 -7.49
C GLU A 121 -24.13 -2.77 -6.23
N GLY A 122 -24.68 -1.57 -6.41
CA GLY A 122 -25.17 -0.73 -5.32
C GLY A 122 -24.09 0.08 -4.57
N ALA A 123 -22.82 0.00 -4.98
CA ALA A 123 -21.78 0.88 -4.47
C ALA A 123 -21.81 2.25 -5.15
N ALA A 124 -21.21 3.26 -4.51
CA ALA A 124 -21.06 4.58 -5.14
C ALA A 124 -20.25 4.53 -6.45
N VAL A 125 -19.35 3.55 -6.57
CA VAL A 125 -18.65 3.20 -7.82
C VAL A 125 -18.85 1.70 -8.09
N GLU A 126 -19.75 1.36 -9.00
CA GLU A 126 -20.13 -0.04 -9.26
C GLU A 126 -19.14 -0.79 -10.16
N GLU A 127 -18.45 -0.06 -11.04
CA GLU A 127 -17.40 -0.59 -11.90
C GLU A 127 -16.32 0.46 -12.20
N LEU A 128 -15.08 0.01 -12.36
CA LEU A 128 -13.99 0.81 -12.91
C LEU A 128 -14.11 0.81 -14.43
N LYS A 129 -14.78 1.82 -14.98
CA LYS A 129 -14.98 1.99 -16.43
C LYS A 129 -13.67 2.00 -17.20
N GLN A 130 -13.68 1.59 -18.46
CA GLN A 130 -12.46 1.63 -19.26
C GLN A 130 -11.87 3.06 -19.31
N GLY A 131 -10.59 3.20 -18.96
CA GLY A 131 -9.88 4.48 -18.99
C GLY A 131 -9.09 4.79 -17.72
N LEU A 132 -8.69 6.06 -17.59
CA LEU A 132 -7.94 6.57 -16.45
C LEU A 132 -8.87 6.81 -15.26
N HIS A 133 -8.50 6.25 -14.13
CA HIS A 133 -9.13 6.44 -12.83
C HIS A 133 -8.22 7.17 -11.88
N LYS A 134 -8.83 7.95 -10.99
CA LYS A 134 -8.11 8.64 -9.93
C LYS A 134 -8.64 8.19 -8.58
N ALA A 135 -7.76 7.58 -7.78
CA ALA A 135 -8.03 7.30 -6.38
C ALA A 135 -7.37 8.36 -5.50
N THR A 136 -8.04 8.72 -4.41
CA THR A 136 -7.52 9.61 -3.39
C THR A 136 -7.88 9.06 -2.03
N VAL A 137 -6.87 8.90 -1.18
CA VAL A 137 -7.08 8.56 0.22
C VAL A 137 -6.94 9.82 1.05
N ILE A 138 -7.92 10.08 1.91
CA ILE A 138 -7.88 11.11 2.94
C ILE A 138 -7.73 10.39 4.26
N TYR A 139 -6.73 10.74 5.07
CA TYR A 139 -6.43 10.06 6.32
C TYR A 139 -6.01 11.02 7.43
N TRP A 140 -6.37 10.70 8.67
CA TRP A 140 -6.01 11.45 9.88
C TRP A 140 -5.80 10.47 11.03
N LYS A 141 -5.04 10.87 12.06
CA LYS A 141 -4.84 9.95 13.19
C LYS A 141 -6.15 9.76 13.96
N ILE A 142 -6.27 8.62 14.63
CA ILE A 142 -7.47 8.27 15.42
C ILE A 142 -7.78 9.24 16.57
N ASP A 143 -6.81 10.06 16.99
CA ASP A 143 -6.95 11.10 18.02
C ASP A 143 -7.15 12.51 17.43
N GLU A 144 -7.06 12.65 16.12
CA GLU A 144 -7.23 13.90 15.38
C GLU A 144 -8.61 13.97 14.72
N SER A 145 -8.99 15.14 14.22
CA SER A 145 -10.23 15.32 13.46
C SER A 145 -9.98 15.32 11.96
N ARG A 146 -11.01 15.05 11.17
CA ARG A 146 -10.97 15.11 9.69
C ARG A 146 -10.43 16.44 9.14
N ASN A 147 -10.51 17.54 9.88
CA ASN A 147 -9.95 18.84 9.46
C ASN A 147 -8.41 18.88 9.45
N GLU A 148 -7.76 17.97 10.17
CA GLU A 148 -6.31 17.81 10.21
C GLU A 148 -5.82 16.71 9.27
N SER A 149 -6.69 16.27 8.36
CA SER A 149 -6.39 15.19 7.43
C SER A 149 -5.31 15.53 6.43
N LYS A 150 -4.55 14.51 6.08
CA LYS A 150 -3.66 14.46 4.93
C LYS A 150 -4.38 13.77 3.79
N PHE A 151 -3.91 14.00 2.58
CA PHE A 151 -4.43 13.31 1.40
C PHE A 151 -3.30 12.89 0.49
N PHE A 152 -3.52 11.76 -0.19
CA PHE A 152 -2.65 11.28 -1.24
C PHE A 152 -3.49 10.80 -2.42
N SER A 153 -3.12 11.24 -3.63
CA SER A 153 -3.82 10.90 -4.86
C SER A 153 -2.90 10.18 -5.82
N TRP A 154 -3.44 9.17 -6.50
CA TRP A 154 -2.75 8.46 -7.56
C TRP A 154 -3.72 8.08 -8.68
N GLU A 155 -3.17 7.71 -9.82
CA GLU A 155 -3.93 7.37 -11.01
C GLU A 155 -3.55 5.98 -11.51
N PHE A 156 -4.52 5.25 -12.01
CA PHE A 156 -4.36 3.91 -12.60
C PHE A 156 -5.35 3.76 -13.77
N THR A 157 -5.15 2.76 -14.61
CA THR A 157 -6.00 2.54 -15.80
C THR A 157 -6.82 1.26 -15.65
N SER A 158 -8.08 1.27 -16.08
CA SER A 158 -8.93 0.08 -16.20
C SER A 158 -9.14 -0.29 -17.67
N ASN A 159 -9.08 -1.59 -18.00
CA ASN A 159 -9.33 -2.14 -19.34
C ASN A 159 -10.69 -2.85 -19.44
#